data_AF-A0A5B7D1Z9-F1
#
_entry.id   AF-A0A5B7D1Z9-F1
#
_cell.length_a   1.000
_cell.length_b   1.000
_cell.length_c   1.000
_cell.angle_alpha   90.00
_cell.angle_beta   90.00
_cell.angle_gamma   90.00
#
_symmetry.space_group_name_H-M   'P 1'
#
loop_
_entity.id
_entity.type
_entity.pdbx_description
1 polymer ?
#
loop_
_entity_poly.entity_id
_entity_poly.type
_entity_poly.pdbx_seq_one_letter_code
_entity_poly.pdbx_strand_id
1 'polypeptide(L)'
;MSLVAVIGTRLDVYSLFYAAWLCYFYNRERKGIARVWKGFVVFITVLLPIQYLMCVGIPPGICTDYPWAGEMDPELREWLFFPDFVKPPESYKIVSECYGELCVCVCVHYCSRYF
;
A
#
# COMPACT_ATOMS: atom_id res chain seq x y z
N MET A 1 0.54 10.37 12.89
CA MET A 1 -0.69 10.98 12.34
C MET A 1 -0.90 10.62 10.87
N SER A 2 0.15 10.54 10.06
CA SER A 2 0.04 10.30 8.61
C SER A 2 -0.54 8.93 8.23
N LEU A 3 -0.18 7.83 8.91
CA LEU A 3 -0.67 6.49 8.56
C LEU A 3 -2.19 6.32 8.75
N VAL A 4 -2.74 6.85 9.84
CA VAL A 4 -4.18 6.78 10.14
C VAL A 4 -4.99 7.61 9.14
N ALA A 5 -4.46 8.75 8.71
CA ALA A 5 -5.09 9.57 7.67
C ALA A 5 -5.11 8.85 6.31
N VAL A 6 -4.04 8.14 5.94
CA VAL A 6 -3.99 7.33 4.72
C VAL A 6 -5.00 6.17 4.78
N ILE A 7 -5.07 5.45 5.91
CA ILE A 7 -6.04 4.37 6.12
C ILE A 7 -7.48 4.87 5.94
N GLY A 8 -7.81 6.00 6.56
CA GLY A 8 -9.17 6.57 6.52
C GLY A 8 -9.56 7.20 5.18
N THR A 9 -8.61 7.71 4.41
CA THR A 9 -8.89 8.33 3.10
C THR A 9 -9.00 7.32 1.97
N ARG A 10 -8.33 6.15 2.09
CA ARG A 10 -8.34 5.13 1.03
C ARG A 10 -9.32 4.01 1.22
N LEU A 11 -9.47 3.50 2.45
CA LEU A 11 -10.39 2.41 2.76
C LEU A 11 -10.29 1.19 1.82
N ASP A 12 -9.13 0.91 1.21
CA ASP A 12 -8.89 -0.23 0.32
C ASP A 12 -8.29 -1.43 1.09
N VAL A 13 -8.11 -2.60 0.46
CA VAL A 13 -7.48 -3.78 1.07
C VAL A 13 -6.10 -3.49 1.65
N TYR A 14 -5.33 -2.58 1.04
CA TYR A 14 -4.02 -2.13 1.53
C TYR A 14 -4.11 -1.44 2.89
N SER A 15 -5.19 -0.70 3.14
CA SER A 15 -5.47 -0.06 4.43
C SER A 15 -5.58 -1.07 5.57
N LEU A 16 -6.05 -2.30 5.30
CA LEU A 16 -6.10 -3.37 6.31
C LEU A 16 -4.70 -3.85 6.69
N PHE A 17 -3.79 -4.01 5.73
CA PHE A 17 -2.41 -4.37 6.02
C PHE A 17 -1.72 -3.30 6.86
N TYR A 18 -1.92 -2.02 6.55
CA TYR A 18 -1.39 -0.91 7.36
C TYR A 18 -2.01 -0.87 8.77
N ALA A 19 -3.31 -1.11 8.89
CA ALA A 19 -3.99 -1.17 10.19
C ALA A 19 -3.47 -2.35 11.04
N ALA A 20 -3.25 -3.52 10.44
CA ALA A 20 -2.68 -4.68 11.12
C ALA A 20 -1.26 -4.39 11.66
N TRP A 21 -0.41 -3.74 10.86
CA TRP A 21 0.90 -3.28 11.31
C TRP A 21 0.81 -2.24 12.43
N LEU A 22 -0.14 -1.31 12.36
CA LEU A 22 -0.37 -0.31 13.40
C LEU A 22 -0.80 -0.96 14.73
N CYS A 23 -1.71 -1.93 14.68
CA CYS A 23 -2.10 -2.76 15.83
C CYS A 23 -0.91 -3.55 16.39
N TYR A 24 -0.06 -4.08 15.52
CA TYR A 24 1.17 -4.77 15.93
C TYR A 24 2.14 -3.84 16.68
N PHE A 25 2.27 -2.59 16.22
CA PHE A 25 3.11 -1.59 16.90
C PHE A 25 2.50 -1.06 18.19
N TYR A 26 1.17 -1.03 18.32
CA TYR A 26 0.46 -0.46 19.47
C TYR A 26 0.89 -1.08 20.81
N ASN A 27 1.16 -2.40 20.83
CA ASN A 27 1.52 -3.13 22.05
C ASN A 27 3.04 -3.31 22.25
N ARG A 28 3.91 -2.63 21.49
CA ARG A 28 5.37 -2.82 21.54
C ARG A 28 6.08 -1.60 22.13
N GLU A 29 7.07 -1.85 22.97
CA GLU A 29 7.97 -0.79 23.46
C GLU A 29 8.86 -0.23 22.34
N ARG A 30 9.35 1.02 22.50
CA ARG A 30 10.16 1.73 21.49
C ARG A 30 11.34 0.91 20.96
N LYS A 31 12.02 0.14 21.83
CA LYS A 31 13.14 -0.74 21.44
C LYS A 31 12.69 -1.93 20.58
N GLY A 32 11.50 -2.47 20.84
CA GLY A 32 10.89 -3.53 20.04
C GLY A 32 10.41 -3.01 18.68
N ILE A 33 9.81 -1.81 18.66
CA ILE A 33 9.42 -1.12 17.43
C ILE A 33 10.63 -0.91 16.53
N ALA A 34 11.75 -0.38 17.05
CA ALA A 34 12.97 -0.14 16.26
C ALA A 34 13.51 -1.43 15.57
N ARG A 35 13.38 -2.58 16.23
CA ARG A 35 13.80 -3.88 15.66
C ARG A 35 12.91 -4.32 14.50
N VAL A 36 11.60 -4.14 14.63
CA VAL A 36 10.62 -4.57 13.61
C VAL A 36 10.45 -3.51 12.51
N TRP A 37 10.83 -2.27 12.78
CA TRP A 37 10.71 -1.13 11.87
C TRP A 37 11.34 -1.38 10.50
N LYS A 38 12.52 -2.00 10.46
CA LYS A 38 13.17 -2.38 9.20
C LYS A 38 12.33 -3.34 8.37
N GLY A 39 11.67 -4.31 9.01
CA GLY A 39 10.78 -5.25 8.33
C GLY A 39 9.54 -4.57 7.76
N PHE A 40 8.97 -3.62 8.51
CA PHE A 40 7.85 -2.81 8.04
C PHE A 40 8.23 -1.95 6.83
N VAL A 41 9.39 -1.29 6.85
CA VAL A 41 9.87 -0.50 5.71
C VAL A 41 10.04 -1.37 4.46
N VAL A 42 10.68 -2.54 4.60
CA VAL A 42 10.83 -3.49 3.49
C VAL A 42 9.45 -3.95 2.96
N PHE A 43 8.51 -4.23 3.86
CA PHE A 43 7.15 -4.62 3.49
C PHE A 43 6.47 -3.55 2.62
N ILE A 44 6.56 -2.27 2.99
CA ILE A 44 5.91 -1.21 2.21
C ILE A 44 6.67 -0.92 0.91
N THR A 45 8.01 -0.98 0.93
CA THR A 45 8.84 -0.84 -0.28
C THR A 45 8.54 -1.93 -1.33
N VAL A 46 8.11 -3.12 -0.91
CA VAL A 46 7.67 -4.21 -1.81
C VAL A 46 6.21 -4.04 -2.24
N LEU A 47 5.35 -3.52 -1.37
CA LEU A 47 3.94 -3.25 -1.69
C LEU A 47 3.77 -2.18 -2.76
N LEU A 48 4.58 -1.13 -2.72
CA LEU A 48 4.51 -0.02 -3.66
C LEU A 48 4.67 -0.43 -5.14
N PRO A 49 5.69 -1.22 -5.55
CA PRO A 49 5.80 -1.70 -6.92
C PRO A 49 4.67 -2.67 -7.28
N ILE A 50 4.13 -3.45 -6.33
CA ILE A 50 2.95 -4.28 -6.58
C ILE A 50 1.76 -3.40 -6.95
N GLN A 51 1.48 -2.36 -6.17
CA GLN A 51 0.39 -1.41 -6.48
C GLN A 51 0.61 -0.70 -7.81
N TYR A 52 1.85 -0.33 -8.12
CA TYR A 52 2.21 0.26 -9.41
C TYR A 52 1.91 -0.70 -10.57
N LEU A 53 2.33 -1.97 -10.47
CA LEU A 53 2.04 -2.99 -11.48
C LEU A 53 0.53 -3.18 -11.67
N MET A 54 -0.25 -3.13 -10.58
CA MET A 54 -1.72 -3.23 -10.63
C MET A 54 -2.38 -2.02 -11.30
N CYS A 55 -1.81 -0.81 -11.17
CA CYS A 55 -2.27 0.36 -11.92
C CYS A 55 -1.87 0.35 -13.40
N VAL A 56 -0.68 -0.17 -13.73
CA VAL A 56 -0.24 -0.27 -15.13
C VAL A 56 -1.05 -1.33 -15.89
N GLY A 57 -1.33 -2.46 -15.25
CA GLY A 57 -2.06 -3.56 -15.85
C GLY A 57 -1.36 -4.18 -17.06
N ILE A 58 -2.09 -5.07 -17.74
CA ILE A 58 -1.74 -5.71 -18.99
C ILE A 58 -2.02 -4.72 -20.13
N PRO A 59 -1.11 -4.57 -21.11
CA PRO A 59 -1.33 -3.68 -22.24
C PRO A 59 -2.54 -4.14 -23.07
N PRO A 60 -3.39 -3.20 -23.55
CA PRO A 60 -4.64 -3.53 -24.27
C PRO A 60 -4.41 -4.23 -25.63
N GLY A 61 -3.17 -4.30 -26.11
CA GLY A 61 -2.82 -4.98 -27.36
C GLY A 61 -2.85 -6.51 -27.32
N ILE A 62 -3.01 -7.12 -26.15
CA ILE A 62 -3.01 -8.59 -25.97
C ILE A 62 -4.43 -9.19 -26.10
N CYS A 63 -5.47 -8.36 -26.23
CA CYS A 63 -6.88 -8.78 -26.40
C CYS A 63 -7.32 -9.89 -25.43
N THR A 64 -6.77 -9.87 -24.21
CA THR A 64 -7.07 -10.85 -23.16
C THR A 64 -7.69 -10.09 -22.00
N ASP A 65 -8.94 -10.45 -21.69
CA ASP A 65 -9.63 -9.91 -20.54
C ASP A 65 -9.10 -10.53 -19.25
N TYR A 66 -9.18 -9.76 -18.16
CA TYR A 66 -8.83 -10.30 -16.86
C TYR A 66 -9.84 -11.35 -16.41
N PRO A 67 -9.40 -12.42 -15.73
CA PRO A 67 -10.29 -13.51 -15.29
C PRO A 67 -11.36 -13.04 -14.28
N TRP A 68 -11.15 -11.90 -13.63
CA TRP A 68 -12.10 -11.28 -12.69
C TRP A 68 -13.06 -10.27 -13.34
N ALA A 69 -12.98 -10.01 -14.65
CA ALA A 69 -13.74 -8.95 -15.31
C ALA A 69 -15.25 -9.23 -15.40
N GLY A 70 -15.69 -10.49 -15.36
CA GLY A 70 -17.11 -10.88 -15.48
C GLY A 70 -17.76 -11.47 -14.22
N GLU A 71 -16.97 -12.00 -13.28
CA GLU A 71 -17.46 -12.76 -12.13
C GLU A 71 -17.46 -11.94 -10.82
N MET A 72 -16.66 -10.87 -10.75
CA MET A 72 -16.41 -10.14 -9.50
C MET A 72 -17.16 -8.81 -9.48
N ASP A 73 -17.77 -8.50 -8.34
CA ASP A 73 -18.49 -7.25 -8.13
C ASP A 73 -17.55 -6.04 -8.34
N PRO A 74 -17.96 -5.01 -9.10
CA PRO A 74 -17.11 -3.86 -9.42
C PRO A 74 -16.68 -3.06 -8.18
N GLU A 75 -17.50 -3.02 -7.13
CA GLU A 75 -17.20 -2.29 -5.89
C GLU A 75 -16.16 -3.05 -5.06
N LEU A 76 -16.30 -4.38 -4.99
CA LEU A 76 -15.29 -5.25 -4.39
C LEU A 76 -13.95 -5.18 -5.15
N ARG A 77 -14.01 -5.12 -6.48
CA ARG A 77 -12.83 -5.00 -7.34
C ARG A 77 -12.06 -3.71 -7.11
N GLU A 78 -12.76 -2.60 -6.97
CA GLU A 78 -12.18 -1.30 -6.65
C GLU A 78 -11.53 -1.33 -5.26
N TRP A 79 -12.21 -1.92 -4.28
CA TRP A 79 -11.70 -2.09 -2.92
C TRP A 79 -10.43 -2.97 -2.85
N LEU A 80 -10.36 -4.00 -3.69
CA LEU A 80 -9.16 -4.85 -3.87
C LEU A 80 -8.06 -4.19 -4.71
N PHE A 81 -8.33 -3.04 -5.34
CA PHE A 81 -7.40 -2.33 -6.21
C PHE A 81 -6.92 -3.17 -7.41
N PHE A 82 -7.84 -3.95 -7.99
CA PHE A 82 -7.53 -4.80 -9.15
C PHE A 82 -7.53 -4.00 -10.46
N PRO A 83 -6.65 -4.35 -11.42
CA PRO A 83 -6.64 -3.71 -12.71
C PRO A 83 -7.94 -3.99 -13.46
N ASP A 84 -8.44 -2.96 -14.14
CA ASP A 84 -9.58 -3.02 -15.01
C ASP A 84 -9.37 -2.07 -16.20
N PHE A 85 -9.87 -2.47 -17.38
CA PHE A 85 -9.83 -1.65 -18.58
C PHE A 85 -10.94 -0.60 -18.59
N VAL A 86 -12.08 -0.86 -17.94
CA VAL A 86 -13.24 0.04 -17.93
C VAL A 86 -13.10 1.13 -16.86
N LYS A 87 -12.77 0.72 -15.63
CA LYS A 87 -12.54 1.64 -14.50
C LYS A 87 -11.15 1.41 -13.90
N PRO A 88 -10.09 1.99 -14.48
CA PRO A 88 -8.74 1.81 -13.97
C PRO A 88 -8.61 2.39 -12.56
N PRO A 89 -7.80 1.78 -11.68
CA PRO A 89 -7.55 2.31 -10.35
C PRO A 89 -6.83 3.67 -10.43
N GLU A 90 -7.29 4.60 -9.60
CA GLU A 90 -6.80 5.97 -9.54
C GLU A 90 -5.30 6.04 -9.19
N SER A 91 -4.47 6.59 -10.07
CA SER A 91 -3.01 6.62 -9.91
C SER A 91 -2.54 7.65 -8.86
N TYR A 92 -3.34 8.69 -8.58
CA TYR A 92 -3.04 9.69 -7.55
C TYR A 92 -2.90 9.05 -6.16
N LYS A 93 -3.63 7.94 -5.94
CA LYS A 93 -3.53 7.13 -4.75
C LYS A 93 -2.05 6.74 -4.61
N ILE A 94 -1.46 5.96 -5.49
CA ILE A 94 -0.05 5.49 -5.37
C ILE A 94 0.95 6.62 -5.10
N VAL A 95 0.78 7.77 -5.77
CA VAL A 95 1.63 8.96 -5.56
C VAL A 95 1.60 9.43 -4.10
N SER A 96 0.42 9.47 -3.46
CA SER A 96 0.31 9.79 -2.03
C SER A 96 1.03 8.79 -1.12
N GLU A 97 1.05 7.50 -1.49
CA GLU A 97 1.80 6.46 -0.76
C GLU A 97 3.31 6.62 -0.93
N CYS A 98 3.79 6.98 -2.12
CA CYS A 98 5.21 7.31 -2.35
C CYS A 98 5.70 8.42 -1.40
N TYR A 99 4.90 9.48 -1.18
CA TYR A 99 5.26 10.54 -0.25
C TYR A 99 5.29 10.05 1.21
N GLY A 100 4.38 9.14 1.58
CA GLY A 100 4.38 8.47 2.88
C GLY A 100 5.65 7.64 3.10
N GLU A 101 6.03 6.85 2.10
CA GLU A 101 7.25 6.02 2.11
C GLU A 101 8.53 6.85 2.24
N LEU A 102 8.63 7.98 1.54
CA LEU A 102 9.76 8.89 1.68
C LEU A 102 9.91 9.37 3.13
N CYS A 103 8.79 9.70 3.78
CA CYS A 103 8.77 10.12 5.19
C CYS A 103 9.21 8.96 6.12
N VAL A 104 8.78 7.74 5.84
CA VAL A 104 9.19 6.53 6.59
C VAL A 104 10.69 6.26 6.43
N CYS A 105 11.23 6.34 5.21
CA CYS A 105 12.66 6.21 4.93
C CYS A 105 13.50 7.29 5.63
N VAL A 106 13.06 8.55 5.62
CA VAL A 106 13.71 9.64 6.37
C VAL A 106 13.68 9.33 7.88
N CYS A 107 12.56 8.80 8.39
CA CYS A 107 12.45 8.37 9.79
C CYS A 107 13.40 7.21 10.12
N VAL A 108 13.61 6.24 9.21
CA VAL A 108 14.62 5.17 9.37
C VAL A 108 16.01 5.76 9.47
N HIS A 109 16.36 6.66 8.55
CA HIS A 109 17.69 7.24 8.48
C HIS A 109 18.00 8.14 9.67
N TYR A 110 16.97 8.80 10.22
CA TYR A 110 17.04 9.57 11.46
C TYR A 110 17.15 8.63 12.67
N CYS A 111 16.25 7.65 12.82
CA CYS A 111 16.23 6.74 13.97
C CYS A 111 17.50 5.89 14.06
N SER A 112 18.08 5.45 12.93
CA SER A 112 19.34 4.72 12.88
C SER A 112 20.59 5.56 13.21
N ARG A 113 20.47 6.90 13.28
CA ARG A 113 21.56 7.79 13.74
C ARG A 113 21.48 8.12 15.23
N TYR A 114 20.31 8.05 15.83
CA TYR A 114 20.06 8.44 17.24
C TYR A 114 19.98 7.25 18.21
N PHE A 115 19.97 6.02 17.69
CA PHE A 115 20.05 4.75 18.41
C PHE A 115 21.20 3.91 17.86
#